data_AF-A0A061PB78-F1
#
_entry.id   AF-A0A061PB78-F1
#
_cell.length_a   1.000
_cell.length_b   1.000
_cell.length_c   1.000
_cell.angle_alpha   90.00
_cell.angle_beta   90.00
_cell.angle_gamma   90.00
#
_symmetry.space_group_name_H-M   'P 1'
#
loop_
_entity.id
_entity.type
_entity.pdbx_description
1 polymer ?
#
loop_
_entity_poly.entity_id
_entity_poly.type
_entity_poly.pdbx_seq_one_letter_code
_entity_poly.pdbx_strand_id
1 'polypeptide(L)'
;MNVSSFQELLLALAANAPAIIITNDIVAEGTATVNYPVLIRGASRTTLIQRSPTSLGVVFNVTSSGQLNLQNLIVDGASNSGSVASPLINTAGQLNITDVTLENSFSSFRGGAISQAGNSTTLTNAIISNCAAPEIGGAIYVGGSNSALTINDTTVLSSFSGSNGGAIYINQTTTLRCTNVTFSENIASTNGGALFANINTSTIMTNCRFFNNQANNGGAIFVNPTTIFELRDSEFNSNSTSANGGAVYLNNNSNSVLSGNSFVLNTAANGGGIFLNNSAIMNLSGSTFTSNAVSSSGAGIFLNTNTESTISACTFFSNASTNAGAIYVNFGATLQLVNSFLDSNSAANEAGGVFINTDAVVSIINTEIDRNTSDVGGAISINTGGNALIQNGTILDNSAATQAGAIFNLGTLTLIDQVNFGPVGSNEAPIAPGILNAGILNVQNLILDSNGLFIASADNVVRIINPLLPGSIFQLDTTDYVFPDPERSPIVIAIPTESYPVLAQTDADAFLKPVTGFEDWNIQLLNNQVVLVFNPSPGQNTITYLNVLSDVNPNPTSYQPEDLPIILQDPGPVEGFEFIGWFDAAGNQVTVIPEGTTGDIVLFARYRESDVVIGDQVIQNKVRIDCDPCDCKNE
;
A
#
# COMPACT_ATOMS: atom_id res chain seq x y z
N MET A 1 5.34 -33.84 49.82
CA MET A 1 4.14 -34.35 50.51
C MET A 1 3.15 -34.76 49.43
N ASN A 2 2.57 -35.96 49.52
CA ASN A 2 1.53 -36.39 48.57
C ASN A 2 0.17 -35.95 49.12
N VAL A 3 -0.68 -35.40 48.26
CA VAL A 3 -2.03 -34.95 48.61
C VAL A 3 -3.02 -35.46 47.57
N SER A 4 -4.20 -35.83 48.04
CA SER A 4 -5.29 -36.44 47.28
C SER A 4 -6.62 -35.68 47.41
N SER A 5 -6.64 -34.61 48.20
CA SER A 5 -7.78 -33.69 48.34
C SER A 5 -7.32 -32.23 48.47
N PHE A 6 -8.23 -31.29 48.23
CA PHE A 6 -7.93 -29.87 48.39
C PHE A 6 -7.63 -29.49 49.86
N GLN A 7 -8.30 -30.12 50.82
CA GLN A 7 -8.00 -29.91 52.24
C GLN A 7 -6.58 -30.35 52.60
N GLU A 8 -6.10 -31.47 52.05
CA GLU A 8 -4.72 -31.92 52.23
C GLU A 8 -3.71 -30.96 51.58
N LEU A 9 -4.04 -30.38 50.42
CA LEU A 9 -3.23 -29.33 49.80
C LEU A 9 -3.11 -28.11 50.72
N LEU A 10 -4.21 -27.64 51.31
CA LEU A 10 -4.20 -26.51 52.25
C LEU A 10 -3.36 -26.81 53.51
N LEU A 11 -3.47 -28.02 54.06
CA LEU A 11 -2.67 -28.46 55.20
C LEU A 11 -1.17 -28.53 54.86
N ALA A 12 -0.83 -29.04 53.68
CA ALA A 12 0.54 -29.08 53.20
C ALA A 12 1.14 -27.67 53.03
N LEU A 13 0.34 -26.74 52.50
CA LEU A 13 0.72 -25.33 52.38
C LEU A 13 0.93 -24.69 53.77
N ALA A 14 0.01 -24.90 54.71
CA ALA A 14 0.12 -24.39 56.08
C ALA A 14 1.33 -24.96 56.84
N ALA A 15 1.75 -26.19 56.51
CA ALA A 15 2.96 -26.82 57.03
C ALA A 15 4.26 -26.36 56.34
N ASN A 16 4.18 -25.41 55.40
CA ASN A 16 5.31 -24.94 54.58
C ASN A 16 6.05 -26.08 53.85
N ALA A 17 5.31 -27.08 53.33
CA ALA A 17 5.91 -28.17 52.59
C ALA A 17 6.60 -27.65 51.31
N PRO A 18 7.90 -27.90 51.09
CA PRO A 18 8.63 -27.32 49.95
C PRO A 18 8.20 -27.91 48.60
N ALA A 19 7.65 -29.13 48.61
CA ALA A 19 7.16 -29.81 47.42
C ALA A 19 5.89 -30.62 47.74
N ILE A 20 4.86 -30.44 46.92
CA ILE A 20 3.54 -31.04 47.04
C ILE A 20 3.23 -31.77 45.73
N ILE A 21 2.87 -33.06 45.81
CA ILE A 21 2.47 -33.89 44.68
C ILE A 21 0.98 -34.19 44.81
N ILE A 22 0.20 -33.75 43.85
CA ILE A 22 -1.23 -34.05 43.75
C ILE A 22 -1.38 -35.40 43.07
N THR A 23 -1.88 -36.40 43.78
CA THR A 23 -1.94 -37.79 43.29
C THR A 23 -3.25 -38.15 42.62
N ASN A 24 -4.31 -37.38 42.87
CA ASN A 24 -5.66 -37.62 42.38
C ASN A 24 -6.26 -36.29 41.88
N ASP A 25 -7.30 -36.35 41.06
CA ASP A 25 -8.07 -35.16 40.71
C ASP A 25 -8.71 -34.56 41.98
N ILE A 26 -8.63 -33.24 42.13
CA ILE A 26 -9.15 -32.53 43.29
C ILE A 26 -10.08 -31.39 42.87
N VAL A 27 -11.10 -31.14 43.70
CA VAL A 27 -11.99 -29.99 43.57
C VAL A 27 -11.54 -28.88 44.51
N ALA A 28 -11.20 -27.71 43.96
CA ALA A 28 -10.82 -26.53 44.72
C ALA A 28 -12.07 -25.80 45.23
N GLU A 29 -12.38 -25.99 46.52
CA GLU A 29 -13.53 -25.39 47.21
C GLU A 29 -13.25 -23.97 47.74
N GLY A 30 -12.02 -23.49 47.60
CA GLY A 30 -11.57 -22.18 48.07
C GLY A 30 -10.22 -21.81 47.46
N THR A 31 -9.44 -21.01 48.20
CA THR A 31 -8.16 -20.47 47.71
C THR A 31 -6.96 -21.10 48.41
N ALA A 32 -6.03 -21.62 47.62
CA ALA A 32 -4.70 -22.03 48.06
C ALA A 32 -3.76 -20.80 48.07
N THR A 33 -3.44 -20.29 49.26
CA THR A 33 -2.55 -19.12 49.40
C THR A 33 -1.10 -19.57 49.50
N VAL A 34 -0.24 -19.00 48.66
CA VAL A 34 1.20 -19.27 48.60
C VAL A 34 1.98 -18.03 49.06
N ASN A 35 2.66 -18.15 50.20
CA ASN A 35 3.43 -17.06 50.83
C ASN A 35 4.92 -17.41 51.06
N TYR A 36 5.38 -18.54 50.52
CA TYR A 36 6.76 -19.01 50.51
C TYR A 36 7.06 -19.72 49.16
N PRO A 37 8.33 -20.05 48.86
CA PRO A 37 8.66 -20.85 47.69
C PRO A 37 8.18 -22.30 47.80
N VAL A 38 7.32 -22.72 46.88
CA VAL A 38 6.76 -24.08 46.84
C VAL A 38 6.71 -24.63 45.41
N LEU A 39 6.96 -25.94 45.27
CA LEU A 39 6.63 -26.71 44.07
C LEU A 39 5.31 -27.44 44.29
N ILE A 40 4.32 -27.20 43.44
CA ILE A 40 3.09 -27.98 43.37
C ILE A 40 3.07 -28.67 42.01
N ARG A 41 3.01 -30.00 42.01
CA ARG A 41 2.99 -30.76 40.76
C ARG A 41 1.93 -31.85 40.76
N GLY A 42 1.34 -32.14 39.60
CA GLY A 42 0.53 -33.34 39.43
C GLY A 42 1.39 -34.59 39.38
N ALA A 43 0.78 -35.73 39.72
CA ALA A 43 1.38 -37.04 39.47
C ALA A 43 1.51 -37.33 37.96
N SER A 44 0.71 -36.67 37.14
CA SER A 44 0.73 -36.71 35.67
C SER A 44 0.23 -35.39 35.08
N ARG A 45 0.53 -35.11 33.81
CA ARG A 45 0.04 -33.89 33.12
C ARG A 45 -1.49 -33.78 33.05
N THR A 46 -2.22 -34.87 33.25
CA THR A 46 -3.68 -34.91 33.26
C THR A 46 -4.28 -34.80 34.65
N THR A 47 -3.46 -34.73 35.71
CA THR A 47 -3.96 -34.54 37.08
C THR A 47 -4.71 -33.22 37.16
N LEU A 48 -5.97 -33.26 37.59
CA LEU A 48 -6.88 -32.13 37.53
C LEU A 48 -7.04 -31.43 38.89
N ILE A 49 -6.98 -30.10 38.86
CA ILE A 49 -7.50 -29.22 39.90
C ILE A 49 -8.68 -28.46 39.29
N GLN A 50 -9.91 -28.87 39.60
CA GLN A 50 -11.10 -28.21 39.09
C GLN A 50 -11.66 -27.24 40.13
N ARG A 51 -11.92 -25.99 39.76
CA ARG A 51 -12.63 -25.03 40.62
C ARG A 51 -14.06 -25.54 40.89
N SER A 52 -14.47 -25.53 42.16
CA SER A 52 -15.84 -25.89 42.53
C SER A 52 -16.86 -24.99 41.81
N PRO A 53 -17.98 -25.53 41.28
CA PRO A 53 -19.08 -24.75 40.71
C PRO A 53 -19.67 -23.68 41.64
N THR A 54 -19.51 -23.86 42.96
CA THR A 54 -19.97 -22.92 43.98
C THR A 54 -18.91 -21.91 44.42
N SER A 55 -17.67 -22.05 43.93
CA SER A 55 -16.56 -21.14 44.21
C SER A 55 -16.34 -20.19 43.02
N LEU A 56 -16.38 -18.89 43.30
CA LEU A 56 -16.06 -17.82 42.36
C LEU A 56 -14.71 -17.16 42.66
N GLY A 57 -14.01 -17.63 43.70
CA GLY A 57 -12.71 -17.12 44.13
C GLY A 57 -11.54 -17.64 43.29
N VAL A 58 -10.34 -17.17 43.64
CA VAL A 58 -9.08 -17.59 43.02
C VAL A 58 -8.73 -19.01 43.47
N VAL A 59 -8.19 -19.85 42.58
CA VAL A 59 -7.66 -21.17 42.96
C VAL A 59 -6.32 -21.01 43.68
N PHE A 60 -5.38 -20.27 43.09
CA PHE A 60 -4.07 -19.95 43.68
C PHE A 60 -3.85 -18.45 43.88
N ASN A 61 -3.61 -18.03 45.12
CA ASN A 61 -3.22 -16.65 45.43
C ASN A 61 -1.75 -16.62 45.86
N VAL A 62 -0.86 -16.12 45.01
CA VAL A 62 0.57 -15.98 45.28
C VAL A 62 0.83 -14.58 45.84
N THR A 63 1.19 -14.50 47.12
CA THR A 63 1.47 -13.21 47.77
C THR A 63 2.81 -12.63 47.29
N SER A 64 3.11 -11.38 47.64
CA SER A 64 4.39 -10.73 47.27
C SER A 64 5.64 -11.44 47.80
N SER A 65 5.52 -12.26 48.86
CA SER A 65 6.59 -13.11 49.39
C SER A 65 6.56 -14.55 48.86
N GLY A 66 5.53 -14.90 48.10
CA GLY A 66 5.32 -16.24 47.56
C GLY A 66 6.09 -16.47 46.26
N GLN A 67 6.49 -17.73 46.06
CA GLN A 67 6.93 -18.22 44.76
C GLN A 67 6.24 -19.55 44.48
N LEU A 68 5.38 -19.57 43.46
CA LEU A 68 4.69 -20.79 43.06
C LEU A 68 5.35 -21.37 41.80
N ASN A 69 5.88 -22.59 41.93
CA ASN A 69 6.28 -23.40 40.78
C ASN A 69 5.18 -24.45 40.56
N LEU A 70 4.42 -24.32 39.47
CA LEU A 70 3.31 -25.21 39.13
C LEU A 70 3.71 -26.11 37.96
N GLN A 71 3.54 -27.42 38.10
CA GLN A 71 4.00 -28.37 37.08
C GLN A 71 3.06 -29.54 36.80
N ASN A 72 3.03 -29.99 35.54
CA ASN A 72 2.41 -31.26 35.13
C ASN A 72 1.00 -31.44 35.68
N LEU A 73 0.08 -30.53 35.38
CA LEU A 73 -1.32 -30.63 35.81
C LEU A 73 -2.24 -29.74 34.99
N ILE A 74 -3.54 -29.93 35.16
CA ILE A 74 -4.60 -29.07 34.61
C ILE A 74 -5.21 -28.27 35.77
N VAL A 75 -5.37 -26.95 35.58
CA VAL A 75 -6.23 -26.12 36.43
C VAL A 75 -7.42 -25.68 35.60
N ASP A 76 -8.59 -26.19 35.94
CA ASP A 76 -9.84 -25.96 35.21
C ASP A 76 -10.75 -25.03 36.01
N GLY A 77 -11.21 -23.95 35.37
CA GLY A 77 -12.12 -22.98 35.94
C GLY A 77 -13.59 -23.38 35.94
N ALA A 78 -13.93 -24.54 35.37
CA ALA A 78 -15.28 -25.10 35.23
C ALA A 78 -16.28 -24.20 34.48
N SER A 79 -15.79 -23.26 33.68
CA SER A 79 -16.59 -22.24 32.97
C SER A 79 -17.53 -21.44 33.87
N ASN A 80 -17.21 -21.32 35.16
CA ASN A 80 -18.04 -20.60 36.11
C ASN A 80 -18.09 -19.10 35.77
N SER A 81 -19.19 -18.64 35.19
CA SER A 81 -19.44 -17.22 34.92
C SER A 81 -20.30 -16.59 36.02
N GLY A 82 -19.85 -15.48 36.61
CA GLY A 82 -20.59 -14.76 37.65
C GLY A 82 -19.99 -13.39 37.94
N SER A 83 -20.75 -12.47 38.54
CA SER A 83 -20.36 -11.06 38.73
C SER A 83 -19.13 -10.85 39.63
N VAL A 84 -18.73 -11.86 40.41
CA VAL A 84 -17.58 -11.84 41.32
C VAL A 84 -16.52 -12.90 40.99
N ALA A 85 -16.58 -13.49 39.78
CA ALA A 85 -15.64 -14.51 39.36
C ALA A 85 -14.20 -13.97 39.27
N SER A 86 -13.25 -14.74 39.80
CA SER A 86 -11.84 -14.37 39.87
C SER A 86 -10.99 -15.21 38.89
N PRO A 87 -9.77 -14.75 38.52
CA PRO A 87 -8.78 -15.57 37.81
C PRO A 87 -8.56 -16.92 38.48
N LEU A 88 -8.02 -17.90 37.73
CA LEU A 88 -7.48 -19.13 38.34
C LEU A 88 -6.31 -18.79 39.27
N ILE A 89 -5.43 -17.88 38.83
CA ILE A 89 -4.22 -17.50 39.55
C ILE A 89 -4.15 -15.98 39.68
N ASN A 90 -4.07 -15.51 40.92
CA ASN A 90 -3.69 -14.13 41.23
C ASN A 90 -2.26 -14.13 41.78
N THR A 91 -1.37 -13.32 41.20
CA THR A 91 0.03 -13.28 41.63
C THR A 91 0.54 -11.87 41.84
N ALA A 92 1.00 -11.61 43.07
CA ALA A 92 1.88 -10.50 43.41
C ALA A 92 3.33 -10.95 43.63
N GLY A 93 3.58 -12.26 43.72
CA GLY A 93 4.90 -12.89 43.85
C GLY A 93 5.40 -13.47 42.53
N GLN A 94 6.37 -14.39 42.60
CA GLN A 94 6.89 -15.07 41.42
C GLN A 94 6.01 -16.26 41.06
N LEU A 95 5.68 -16.39 39.77
CA LEU A 95 4.92 -17.51 39.23
C LEU A 95 5.70 -18.19 38.11
N ASN A 96 5.98 -19.49 38.26
CA ASN A 96 6.61 -20.31 37.23
C ASN A 96 5.68 -21.47 36.89
N ILE A 97 5.31 -21.59 35.62
CA ILE A 97 4.40 -22.61 35.12
C ILE A 97 5.11 -23.44 34.06
N THR A 98 5.13 -24.76 34.24
CA THR A 98 5.77 -25.69 33.30
C THR A 98 4.89 -26.91 33.05
N ASP A 99 4.55 -27.21 31.80
CA ASP A 99 3.71 -28.37 31.45
C ASP A 99 2.33 -28.32 32.12
N VAL A 100 1.67 -27.16 32.08
CA VAL A 100 0.38 -26.94 32.73
C VAL A 100 -0.64 -26.40 31.74
N THR A 101 -1.87 -26.89 31.87
CA THR A 101 -3.04 -26.32 31.19
C THR A 101 -3.83 -25.47 32.17
N LEU A 102 -4.13 -24.22 31.81
CA LEU A 102 -5.08 -23.34 32.49
C LEU A 102 -6.28 -23.13 31.58
N GLU A 103 -7.47 -23.60 31.98
CA GLU A 103 -8.60 -23.63 31.05
C GLU A 103 -9.94 -23.23 31.65
N ASN A 104 -10.87 -22.87 30.75
CA ASN A 104 -12.29 -22.68 31.02
C ASN A 104 -12.55 -21.74 32.20
N SER A 105 -11.87 -20.60 32.22
CA SER A 105 -11.93 -19.66 33.34
C SER A 105 -12.45 -18.29 32.95
N PHE A 106 -13.39 -17.80 33.74
CA PHE A 106 -13.93 -16.46 33.61
C PHE A 106 -13.52 -15.61 34.82
N SER A 107 -13.03 -14.39 34.59
CA SER A 107 -12.91 -13.35 35.61
C SER A 107 -13.85 -12.20 35.27
N SER A 108 -14.52 -11.61 36.26
CA SER A 108 -15.40 -10.46 36.06
C SER A 108 -14.66 -9.16 35.74
N PHE A 109 -13.33 -9.11 35.96
CA PHE A 109 -12.54 -7.91 35.73
C PHE A 109 -11.39 -8.17 34.74
N ARG A 110 -10.31 -8.84 35.16
CA ARG A 110 -9.04 -8.89 34.41
C ARG A 110 -8.37 -10.25 34.53
N GLY A 111 -7.83 -10.76 33.43
CA GLY A 111 -7.10 -12.02 33.41
C GLY A 111 -7.99 -13.20 33.73
N GLY A 112 -8.60 -13.85 32.75
CA GLY A 112 -9.43 -15.04 33.01
C GLY A 112 -8.64 -16.18 33.66
N ALA A 113 -7.41 -16.41 33.22
CA ALA A 113 -6.50 -17.40 33.81
C ALA A 113 -5.59 -16.76 34.86
N ILE A 114 -4.86 -15.70 34.49
CA ILE A 114 -3.81 -15.11 35.32
C ILE A 114 -4.03 -13.60 35.44
N SER A 115 -4.09 -13.12 36.68
CA SER A 115 -3.95 -11.69 37.00
C SER A 115 -2.65 -11.47 37.75
N GLN A 116 -1.71 -10.75 37.14
CA GLN A 116 -0.43 -10.41 37.72
C GLN A 116 -0.44 -8.94 38.17
N ALA A 117 -0.06 -8.69 39.42
CA ALA A 117 0.00 -7.36 40.01
C ALA A 117 1.44 -6.85 40.25
N GLY A 118 2.46 -7.69 40.05
CA GLY A 118 3.87 -7.38 40.30
C GLY A 118 4.81 -8.53 39.90
N ASN A 119 6.12 -8.33 40.03
CA ASN A 119 7.17 -9.35 39.85
C ASN A 119 7.21 -10.01 38.46
N SER A 120 7.81 -11.19 38.37
CA SER A 120 7.98 -11.96 37.14
C SER A 120 7.08 -13.20 37.11
N THR A 121 6.46 -13.42 35.95
CA THR A 121 5.79 -14.67 35.60
C THR A 121 6.53 -15.32 34.43
N THR A 122 6.78 -16.63 34.52
CA THR A 122 7.35 -17.43 33.44
C THR A 122 6.41 -18.59 33.10
N LEU A 123 6.02 -18.69 31.83
CA LEU A 123 5.27 -19.81 31.28
C LEU A 123 6.17 -20.61 30.33
N THR A 124 6.18 -21.94 30.44
CA THR A 124 6.97 -22.81 29.56
C THR A 124 6.18 -24.07 29.24
N ASN A 125 6.00 -24.36 27.95
CA ASN A 125 5.20 -25.51 27.50
C ASN A 125 3.82 -25.56 28.17
N ALA A 126 3.15 -24.41 28.24
CA ALA A 126 1.83 -24.28 28.85
C ALA A 126 0.73 -24.19 27.77
N ILE A 127 -0.50 -24.45 28.18
CA ILE A 127 -1.70 -24.19 27.38
C ILE A 127 -2.63 -23.31 28.19
N ILE A 128 -3.12 -22.22 27.60
CA ILE A 128 -4.18 -21.40 28.18
C ILE A 128 -5.34 -21.34 27.19
N SER A 129 -6.51 -21.85 27.58
CA SER A 129 -7.65 -22.00 26.67
C SER A 129 -8.94 -21.52 27.30
N ASN A 130 -9.86 -21.03 26.45
CA ASN A 130 -11.24 -20.71 26.84
C ASN A 130 -11.32 -19.80 28.09
N CYS A 131 -10.45 -18.79 28.13
CA CYS A 131 -10.39 -17.84 29.24
C CYS A 131 -10.99 -16.49 28.85
N ALA A 132 -11.76 -15.89 29.76
CA ALA A 132 -12.46 -14.65 29.47
C ALA A 132 -12.40 -13.62 30.60
N ALA A 133 -12.32 -12.34 30.20
CA ALA A 133 -12.41 -11.18 31.08
C ALA A 133 -13.14 -10.01 30.39
N PRO A 134 -14.27 -9.51 30.92
CA PRO A 134 -15.01 -8.41 30.31
C PRO A 134 -14.26 -7.09 30.17
N GLU A 135 -13.27 -6.79 31.03
CA GLU A 135 -12.47 -5.57 30.86
C GLU A 135 -11.27 -5.82 29.95
N ILE A 136 -10.22 -6.46 30.44
CA ILE A 136 -8.92 -6.51 29.75
C ILE A 136 -8.15 -7.80 30.05
N GLY A 137 -7.38 -8.25 29.06
CA GLY A 137 -6.53 -9.43 29.18
C GLY A 137 -7.37 -10.69 29.37
N GLY A 138 -8.03 -11.15 28.31
CA GLY A 138 -9.00 -12.24 28.39
C GLY A 138 -8.42 -13.50 29.05
N ALA A 139 -7.17 -13.84 28.73
CA ALA A 139 -6.42 -14.90 29.39
C ALA A 139 -5.52 -14.37 30.51
N ILE A 140 -4.66 -13.40 30.18
CA ILE A 140 -3.62 -12.89 31.07
C ILE A 140 -3.71 -11.37 31.14
N TYR A 141 -3.76 -10.86 32.36
CA TYR A 141 -3.54 -9.45 32.65
C TYR A 141 -2.20 -9.29 33.38
N VAL A 142 -1.32 -8.44 32.86
CA VAL A 142 -0.07 -8.06 33.50
C VAL A 142 -0.15 -6.60 33.95
N GLY A 143 -0.27 -6.41 35.25
CA GLY A 143 -0.22 -5.12 35.94
C GLY A 143 0.99 -4.98 36.85
N GLY A 144 1.08 -3.81 37.50
CA GLY A 144 2.20 -3.43 38.35
C GLY A 144 3.35 -2.81 37.57
N SER A 145 3.98 -1.80 38.16
CA SER A 145 5.17 -1.17 37.56
C SER A 145 6.35 -2.14 37.57
N ASN A 146 7.09 -2.20 36.46
CA ASN A 146 8.26 -3.06 36.28
C ASN A 146 7.99 -4.56 36.37
N SER A 147 6.74 -4.99 36.12
CA SER A 147 6.40 -6.41 35.99
C SER A 147 6.95 -6.99 34.69
N ALA A 148 7.28 -8.28 34.72
CA ALA A 148 7.74 -9.02 33.54
C ALA A 148 6.90 -10.28 33.32
N LEU A 149 6.55 -10.54 32.07
CA LEU A 149 5.96 -11.80 31.61
C LEU A 149 6.86 -12.41 30.55
N THR A 150 7.31 -13.64 30.79
CA THR A 150 8.08 -14.43 29.83
C THR A 150 7.29 -15.67 29.46
N ILE A 151 7.11 -15.92 28.16
CA ILE A 151 6.33 -17.04 27.64
C ILE A 151 7.17 -17.79 26.61
N ASN A 152 7.35 -19.09 26.83
CA ASN A 152 8.09 -19.97 25.92
C ASN A 152 7.26 -21.20 25.56
N ASP A 153 7.27 -21.59 24.29
CA ASP A 153 6.70 -22.85 23.79
C ASP A 153 5.24 -23.06 24.22
N THR A 154 4.44 -21.99 24.27
CA THR A 154 3.12 -21.98 24.90
C THR A 154 2.04 -21.67 23.86
N THR A 155 0.84 -22.19 24.07
CA THR A 155 -0.34 -21.86 23.27
C THR A 155 -1.37 -21.11 24.11
N VAL A 156 -1.83 -19.95 23.63
CA VAL A 156 -2.97 -19.22 24.17
C VAL A 156 -4.08 -19.17 23.13
N LEU A 157 -5.21 -19.81 23.41
CA LEU A 157 -6.28 -19.97 22.43
C LEU A 157 -7.67 -19.65 22.97
N SER A 158 -8.55 -19.23 22.04
CA SER A 158 -9.99 -19.06 22.27
C SER A 158 -10.30 -18.19 23.49
N SER A 159 -9.47 -17.17 23.74
CA SER A 159 -9.63 -16.25 24.86
C SER A 159 -10.37 -14.99 24.44
N PHE A 160 -11.18 -14.43 25.35
CA PHE A 160 -12.07 -13.31 25.06
C PHE A 160 -11.87 -12.15 26.03
N SER A 161 -11.71 -10.95 25.48
CA SER A 161 -11.79 -9.70 26.24
C SER A 161 -12.91 -8.80 25.74
N GLY A 162 -13.71 -8.28 26.68
CA GLY A 162 -14.73 -7.28 26.35
C GLY A 162 -14.16 -5.89 26.03
N SER A 163 -12.85 -5.65 26.17
CA SER A 163 -12.19 -4.46 25.66
C SER A 163 -10.86 -4.77 24.96
N ASN A 164 -9.73 -4.85 25.67
CA ASN A 164 -8.39 -4.88 25.07
C ASN A 164 -7.61 -6.14 25.46
N GLY A 165 -6.89 -6.71 24.49
CA GLY A 165 -6.03 -7.87 24.72
C GLY A 165 -6.85 -9.14 24.93
N GLY A 166 -7.34 -9.74 23.85
CA GLY A 166 -8.19 -10.94 23.93
C GLY A 166 -7.48 -12.12 24.59
N ALA A 167 -6.18 -12.28 24.33
CA ALA A 167 -5.32 -13.15 25.12
C ALA A 167 -4.61 -12.37 26.25
N ILE A 168 -3.76 -11.40 25.89
CA ILE A 168 -2.86 -10.73 26.81
C ILE A 168 -3.08 -9.23 26.78
N TYR A 169 -3.22 -8.66 27.97
CA TYR A 169 -3.07 -7.23 28.21
C TYR A 169 -1.83 -6.97 29.05
N ILE A 170 -0.89 -6.19 28.51
CA ILE A 170 0.27 -5.71 29.28
C ILE A 170 0.11 -4.22 29.59
N ASN A 171 0.15 -3.88 30.88
CA ASN A 171 -0.05 -2.51 31.35
C ASN A 171 1.26 -1.70 31.26
N GLN A 172 1.17 -0.40 31.53
CA GLN A 172 2.30 0.53 31.46
C GLN A 172 3.55 0.07 32.23
N THR A 173 4.74 0.35 31.70
CA THR A 173 6.05 0.03 32.32
C THR A 173 6.31 -1.46 32.55
N THR A 174 5.65 -2.33 31.77
CA THR A 174 5.86 -3.79 31.84
C THR A 174 6.68 -4.29 30.65
N THR A 175 7.30 -5.46 30.83
CA THR A 175 8.04 -6.16 29.77
C THR A 175 7.38 -7.48 29.42
N LEU A 176 7.17 -7.72 28.12
CA LEU A 176 6.74 -8.99 27.57
C LEU A 176 7.84 -9.60 26.71
N ARG A 177 8.16 -10.88 26.96
CA ARG A 177 9.01 -11.68 26.09
C ARG A 177 8.29 -12.96 25.68
N CYS A 178 8.15 -13.18 24.38
CA CYS A 178 7.54 -14.38 23.83
C CYS A 178 8.50 -15.08 22.86
N THR A 179 8.71 -16.37 23.05
CA THR A 179 9.47 -17.22 22.13
C THR A 179 8.67 -18.48 21.81
N ASN A 180 8.49 -18.82 20.53
CA ASN A 180 7.75 -20.02 20.12
C ASN A 180 6.31 -20.07 20.66
N VAL A 181 5.60 -18.93 20.67
CA VAL A 181 4.24 -18.84 21.23
C VAL A 181 3.19 -18.83 20.14
N THR A 182 2.12 -19.58 20.31
CA THR A 182 0.96 -19.56 19.41
C THR A 182 -0.23 -18.85 20.07
N PHE A 183 -0.76 -17.83 19.39
CA PHE A 183 -1.99 -17.12 19.72
C PHE A 183 -3.05 -17.45 18.68
N SER A 184 -4.08 -18.19 19.05
CA SER A 184 -5.11 -18.64 18.10
C SER A 184 -6.52 -18.27 18.56
N GLU A 185 -7.34 -17.74 17.65
CA GLU A 185 -8.78 -17.51 17.90
C GLU A 185 -9.07 -16.62 19.12
N ASN A 186 -8.16 -15.69 19.43
CA ASN A 186 -8.38 -14.75 20.54
C ASN A 186 -9.11 -13.51 20.04
N ILE A 187 -10.07 -13.05 20.84
CA ILE A 187 -11.01 -12.00 20.45
C ILE A 187 -10.99 -10.88 21.49
N ALA A 188 -10.83 -9.64 21.02
CA ALA A 188 -11.01 -8.43 21.81
C ALA A 188 -12.06 -7.53 21.18
N SER A 189 -13.01 -7.01 21.94
CA SER A 189 -14.04 -6.11 21.37
C SER A 189 -13.49 -4.77 20.89
N THR A 190 -12.29 -4.36 21.34
CA THR A 190 -11.70 -3.06 21.02
C THR A 190 -10.36 -3.22 20.30
N ASN A 191 -9.28 -3.57 20.99
CA ASN A 191 -7.94 -3.55 20.41
C ASN A 191 -7.11 -4.79 20.78
N GLY A 192 -6.35 -5.31 19.81
CA GLY A 192 -5.39 -6.39 20.03
C GLY A 192 -6.09 -7.71 20.35
N GLY A 193 -6.53 -8.43 19.31
CA GLY A 193 -7.25 -9.71 19.50
C GLY A 193 -6.43 -10.72 20.29
N ALA A 194 -5.13 -10.80 20.02
CA ALA A 194 -4.19 -11.52 20.86
C ALA A 194 -3.58 -10.60 21.94
N LEU A 195 -2.88 -9.54 21.53
CA LEU A 195 -2.06 -8.74 22.42
C LEU A 195 -2.41 -7.26 22.33
N PHE A 196 -2.65 -6.66 23.50
CA PHE A 196 -2.64 -5.23 23.67
C PHE A 196 -1.42 -4.80 24.49
N ALA A 197 -0.52 -4.05 23.84
CA ALA A 197 0.64 -3.44 24.48
C ALA A 197 0.35 -1.98 24.83
N ASN A 198 0.19 -1.67 26.12
CA ASN A 198 -0.09 -0.32 26.58
C ASN A 198 1.16 0.59 26.54
N ILE A 199 0.99 1.87 26.89
CA ILE A 199 2.04 2.89 26.84
C ILE A 199 3.31 2.52 27.61
N ASN A 200 4.47 2.96 27.15
CA ASN A 200 5.77 2.75 27.82
C ASN A 200 6.06 1.28 28.16
N THR A 201 5.68 0.34 27.29
CA THR A 201 6.02 -1.08 27.46
C THR A 201 7.22 -1.48 26.60
N SER A 202 7.80 -2.64 26.91
CA SER A 202 8.80 -3.29 26.06
C SER A 202 8.29 -4.68 25.70
N THR A 203 8.07 -4.92 24.42
CA THR A 203 7.56 -6.19 23.91
C THR A 203 8.52 -6.75 22.88
N ILE A 204 9.05 -7.94 23.16
CA ILE A 204 9.96 -8.65 22.28
C ILE A 204 9.36 -10.03 21.97
N MET A 205 9.13 -10.32 20.70
CA MET A 205 8.50 -11.55 20.24
C MET A 205 9.35 -12.19 19.13
N THR A 206 9.60 -13.50 19.25
CA THR A 206 10.40 -14.25 18.27
C THR A 206 9.75 -15.59 17.98
N ASN A 207 9.69 -15.97 16.70
CA ASN A 207 9.11 -17.23 16.25
C ASN A 207 7.68 -17.47 16.80
N CYS A 208 6.87 -16.42 16.86
CA CYS A 208 5.50 -16.48 17.34
C CYS A 208 4.52 -16.65 16.19
N ARG A 209 3.35 -17.20 16.47
CA ARG A 209 2.29 -17.42 15.49
C ARG A 209 0.97 -16.81 15.95
N PHE A 210 0.29 -16.10 15.06
CA PHE A 210 -0.99 -15.44 15.31
C PHE A 210 -2.00 -15.89 14.27
N PHE A 211 -2.96 -16.72 14.68
CA PHE A 211 -3.99 -17.29 13.80
C PHE A 211 -5.39 -16.83 14.19
N ASN A 212 -6.17 -16.37 13.21
CA ASN A 212 -7.60 -16.13 13.39
C ASN A 212 -7.95 -15.23 14.59
N ASN A 213 -7.06 -14.31 14.97
CA ASN A 213 -7.35 -13.36 16.05
C ASN A 213 -8.18 -12.20 15.50
N GLN A 214 -9.05 -11.65 16.35
CA GLN A 214 -10.00 -10.61 15.94
C GLN A 214 -10.07 -9.46 16.95
N ALA A 215 -10.07 -8.23 16.43
CA ALA A 215 -10.39 -7.03 17.19
C ALA A 215 -10.94 -5.91 16.28
N ASN A 216 -11.38 -4.80 16.86
CA ASN A 216 -11.76 -3.61 16.09
C ASN A 216 -10.54 -2.82 15.60
N ASN A 217 -9.39 -2.90 16.26
CA ASN A 217 -8.10 -2.48 15.72
C ASN A 217 -6.99 -3.45 16.11
N GLY A 218 -6.07 -3.75 15.19
CA GLY A 218 -4.99 -4.70 15.44
C GLY A 218 -5.56 -6.10 15.68
N GLY A 219 -5.99 -6.77 14.60
CA GLY A 219 -6.68 -8.07 14.71
C GLY A 219 -5.91 -9.07 15.55
N ALA A 220 -4.57 -9.07 15.47
CA ALA A 220 -3.72 -9.76 16.43
C ALA A 220 -3.13 -8.80 17.49
N ILE A 221 -2.40 -7.78 17.06
CA ILE A 221 -1.58 -6.95 17.97
C ILE A 221 -1.94 -5.48 17.83
N PHE A 222 -2.11 -4.81 18.96
CA PHE A 222 -2.21 -3.36 19.04
C PHE A 222 -1.10 -2.80 19.93
N VAL A 223 -0.36 -1.82 19.41
CA VAL A 223 0.78 -1.18 20.09
C VAL A 223 0.48 0.30 20.33
N ASN A 224 0.47 0.71 21.59
CA ASN A 224 0.24 2.08 22.02
C ASN A 224 1.54 2.91 22.07
N PRO A 225 1.42 4.24 22.30
CA PRO A 225 2.56 5.15 22.28
C PRO A 225 3.75 4.74 23.13
N THR A 226 4.93 5.24 22.73
CA THR A 226 6.19 5.14 23.50
C THR A 226 6.57 3.71 23.90
N THR A 227 6.01 2.73 23.19
CA THR A 227 6.30 1.31 23.34
C THR A 227 7.46 0.94 22.43
N ILE A 228 8.39 0.15 22.96
CA ILE A 228 9.41 -0.55 22.16
C ILE A 228 8.81 -1.89 21.74
N PHE A 229 8.60 -2.07 20.44
CA PHE A 229 8.04 -3.30 19.89
C PHE A 229 9.03 -3.96 18.93
N GLU A 230 9.56 -5.12 19.31
CA GLU A 230 10.41 -5.94 18.46
C GLU A 230 9.71 -7.26 18.13
N LEU A 231 9.64 -7.57 16.83
CA LEU A 231 8.93 -8.74 16.33
C LEU A 231 9.75 -9.40 15.24
N ARG A 232 10.17 -10.65 15.47
CA ARG A 232 11.06 -11.37 14.58
C ARG A 232 10.54 -12.75 14.21
N ASP A 233 10.78 -13.15 12.97
CA ASP A 233 10.58 -14.52 12.48
C ASP A 233 9.18 -15.08 12.79
N SER A 234 8.16 -14.22 12.78
CA SER A 234 6.81 -14.55 13.26
C SER A 234 5.77 -14.58 12.13
N GLU A 235 4.69 -15.32 12.34
CA GLU A 235 3.65 -15.57 11.35
C GLU A 235 2.30 -14.98 11.80
N PHE A 236 1.65 -14.23 10.92
CA PHE A 236 0.31 -13.68 11.09
C PHE A 236 -0.57 -14.19 9.97
N ASN A 237 -1.50 -15.09 10.30
CA ASN A 237 -2.36 -15.69 9.32
C ASN A 237 -3.85 -15.51 9.67
N SER A 238 -4.61 -15.02 8.70
CA SER A 238 -6.07 -14.88 8.80
C SER A 238 -6.56 -14.07 10.00
N ASN A 239 -5.76 -13.10 10.48
CA ASN A 239 -6.20 -12.16 11.51
C ASN A 239 -7.10 -11.10 10.86
N SER A 240 -8.12 -10.67 11.58
CA SER A 240 -9.18 -9.84 10.99
C SER A 240 -9.60 -8.67 11.87
N THR A 241 -10.00 -7.59 11.22
CA THR A 241 -10.61 -6.44 11.86
C THR A 241 -11.63 -5.76 10.95
N SER A 242 -12.61 -5.08 11.55
CA SER A 242 -13.54 -4.20 10.81
C SER A 242 -12.97 -2.81 10.54
N ALA A 243 -11.90 -2.38 11.23
CA ALA A 243 -11.28 -1.09 11.02
C ALA A 243 -9.83 -1.21 10.55
N ASN A 244 -8.84 -1.10 11.42
CA ASN A 244 -7.46 -0.87 10.98
C ASN A 244 -6.47 -1.90 11.54
N GLY A 245 -5.53 -2.34 10.70
CA GLY A 245 -4.47 -3.27 11.08
C GLY A 245 -5.00 -4.70 11.23
N GLY A 246 -5.15 -5.43 10.12
CA GLY A 246 -5.69 -6.79 10.14
C GLY A 246 -4.83 -7.72 10.99
N ALA A 247 -3.52 -7.61 10.91
CA ALA A 247 -2.61 -8.24 11.87
C ALA A 247 -2.15 -7.27 12.96
N VAL A 248 -1.49 -6.17 12.58
CA VAL A 248 -0.80 -5.27 13.52
C VAL A 248 -1.24 -3.83 13.34
N TYR A 249 -1.55 -3.16 14.45
CA TYR A 249 -1.72 -1.72 14.51
C TYR A 249 -0.60 -1.09 15.35
N LEU A 250 0.17 -0.18 14.73
CA LEU A 250 1.17 0.64 15.41
C LEU A 250 0.68 2.08 15.56
N ASN A 251 0.50 2.53 16.80
CA ASN A 251 -0.12 3.82 17.11
C ASN A 251 0.89 4.82 17.71
N ASN A 252 0.68 6.11 17.42
CA ASN A 252 1.15 7.28 18.20
C ASN A 252 2.61 7.23 18.69
N ASN A 253 3.63 7.65 17.94
CA ASN A 253 5.03 7.65 18.44
C ASN A 253 5.50 6.29 19.01
N SER A 254 4.93 5.17 18.57
CA SER A 254 5.52 3.85 18.81
C SER A 254 6.76 3.69 17.93
N ASN A 255 7.76 2.99 18.45
CA ASN A 255 8.98 2.68 17.71
C ASN A 255 9.09 1.17 17.57
N SER A 256 8.94 0.69 16.34
CA SER A 256 8.80 -0.73 16.05
C SER A 256 9.89 -1.23 15.10
N VAL A 257 10.51 -2.35 15.46
CA VAL A 257 11.50 -3.05 14.63
C VAL A 257 10.97 -4.44 14.31
N LEU A 258 10.73 -4.70 13.03
CA LEU A 258 10.14 -5.93 12.52
C LEU A 258 11.10 -6.57 11.51
N SER A 259 11.36 -7.88 11.65
CA SER A 259 12.25 -8.59 10.72
C SER A 259 11.82 -10.03 10.47
N GLY A 260 11.86 -10.52 9.22
CA GLY A 260 11.65 -11.93 8.94
C GLY A 260 10.21 -12.42 9.14
N ASN A 261 9.23 -11.52 9.15
CA ASN A 261 7.84 -11.87 9.47
C ASN A 261 7.03 -12.21 8.21
N SER A 262 5.99 -13.04 8.37
CA SER A 262 5.05 -13.39 7.30
C SER A 262 3.64 -12.96 7.67
N PHE A 263 3.01 -12.15 6.81
CA PHE A 263 1.64 -11.65 6.93
C PHE A 263 0.79 -12.22 5.80
N VAL A 264 -0.06 -13.19 6.11
CA VAL A 264 -0.81 -13.99 5.14
C VAL A 264 -2.32 -13.87 5.38
N LEU A 265 -3.10 -13.58 4.34
CA LEU A 265 -4.58 -13.61 4.40
C LEU A 265 -5.20 -12.75 5.50
N ASN A 266 -4.51 -11.70 5.97
CA ASN A 266 -5.07 -10.81 6.98
C ASN A 266 -6.03 -9.81 6.33
N THR A 267 -7.10 -9.46 7.05
CA THR A 267 -8.19 -8.64 6.53
C THR A 267 -8.52 -7.46 7.42
N ALA A 268 -8.81 -6.31 6.81
CA ALA A 268 -9.13 -5.05 7.49
C ALA A 268 -9.96 -4.13 6.58
N ALA A 269 -10.40 -2.98 7.10
CA ALA A 269 -10.75 -1.87 6.22
C ALA A 269 -9.48 -1.18 5.69
N ASN A 270 -8.47 -0.95 6.55
CA ASN A 270 -7.19 -0.36 6.19
C ASN A 270 -6.01 -1.14 6.78
N GLY A 271 -4.95 -1.35 6.00
CA GLY A 271 -3.73 -2.02 6.47
C GLY A 271 -3.97 -3.49 6.79
N GLY A 272 -4.10 -4.35 5.78
CA GLY A 272 -4.44 -5.77 5.96
C GLY A 272 -3.37 -6.48 6.78
N GLY A 273 -2.10 -6.34 6.40
CA GLY A 273 -0.97 -6.71 7.23
C GLY A 273 -0.78 -5.73 8.39
N ILE A 274 -0.28 -4.53 8.09
CA ILE A 274 0.08 -3.53 9.11
C ILE A 274 -0.58 -2.19 8.82
N PHE A 275 -1.09 -1.56 9.88
CA PHE A 275 -1.54 -0.17 9.87
C PHE A 275 -0.68 0.67 10.82
N LEU A 276 -0.23 1.83 10.37
CA LEU A 276 0.55 2.79 11.14
C LEU A 276 -0.14 4.15 11.17
N ASN A 277 -0.11 4.84 12.32
CA ASN A 277 -0.73 6.16 12.44
C ASN A 277 -0.06 7.08 13.47
N ASN A 278 -0.27 8.39 13.29
CA ASN A 278 0.05 9.45 14.22
C ASN A 278 1.53 9.47 14.65
N SER A 279 2.45 9.63 13.69
CA SER A 279 3.91 9.67 13.99
C SER A 279 4.49 8.37 14.56
N ALA A 280 3.82 7.24 14.35
CA ALA A 280 4.45 5.94 14.56
C ALA A 280 5.62 5.73 13.59
N ILE A 281 6.68 5.08 14.07
CA ILE A 281 7.91 4.79 13.33
C ILE A 281 8.09 3.29 13.21
N MET A 282 8.42 2.82 12.01
CA MET A 282 8.69 1.42 11.74
C MET A 282 9.94 1.20 10.90
N ASN A 283 10.78 0.28 11.36
CA ASN A 283 11.82 -0.33 10.55
C ASN A 283 11.42 -1.79 10.27
N LEU A 284 11.19 -2.11 9.00
CA LEU A 284 10.72 -3.41 8.54
C LEU A 284 11.75 -4.00 7.56
N SER A 285 12.15 -5.26 7.80
CA SER A 285 13.11 -5.94 6.94
C SER A 285 12.76 -7.41 6.67
N GLY A 286 13.15 -7.93 5.51
CA GLY A 286 13.14 -9.38 5.24
C GLY A 286 11.76 -10.05 5.39
N SER A 287 10.67 -9.31 5.24
CA SER A 287 9.31 -9.78 5.58
C SER A 287 8.43 -9.94 4.33
N THR A 288 7.41 -10.78 4.43
CA THR A 288 6.51 -11.09 3.31
C THR A 288 5.06 -10.73 3.65
N PHE A 289 4.36 -10.12 2.69
CA PHE A 289 2.93 -9.81 2.74
C PHE A 289 2.24 -10.53 1.60
N THR A 290 1.45 -11.54 1.90
CA THR A 290 0.85 -12.41 0.89
C THR A 290 -0.66 -12.49 1.01
N SER A 291 -1.36 -12.16 -0.08
CA SER A 291 -2.80 -12.33 -0.18
C SER A 291 -3.58 -11.65 0.95
N ASN A 292 -3.07 -10.54 1.49
CA ASN A 292 -3.85 -9.72 2.41
C ASN A 292 -4.91 -8.96 1.61
N ALA A 293 -6.08 -8.77 2.19
CA ALA A 293 -7.21 -8.18 1.48
C ALA A 293 -7.92 -7.15 2.36
N VAL A 294 -8.16 -5.95 1.82
CA VAL A 294 -8.86 -4.89 2.55
C VAL A 294 -9.94 -4.21 1.73
N SER A 295 -10.98 -3.72 2.39
CA SER A 295 -12.11 -3.06 1.71
C SER A 295 -11.85 -1.60 1.33
N SER A 296 -10.80 -0.97 1.88
CA SER A 296 -10.42 0.41 1.54
C SER A 296 -8.98 0.47 1.02
N SER A 297 -7.97 0.49 1.87
CA SER A 297 -6.64 0.98 1.45
C SER A 297 -5.47 0.21 2.08
N GLY A 298 -4.43 -0.03 1.28
CA GLY A 298 -3.15 -0.60 1.72
C GLY A 298 -3.30 -2.04 2.20
N ALA A 299 -3.48 -3.00 1.30
CA ALA A 299 -3.69 -4.38 1.72
C ALA A 299 -2.48 -5.00 2.41
N GLY A 300 -1.26 -4.71 1.94
CA GLY A 300 -0.05 -5.02 2.70
C GLY A 300 0.11 -4.07 3.88
N ILE A 301 0.39 -2.80 3.60
CA ILE A 301 0.67 -1.78 4.60
C ILE A 301 -0.09 -0.48 4.29
N PHE A 302 -0.65 0.13 5.34
CA PHE A 302 -1.14 1.51 5.29
C PHE A 302 -0.30 2.37 6.23
N LEU A 303 0.39 3.37 5.65
CA LEU A 303 1.08 4.46 6.36
C LEU A 303 0.19 5.69 6.43
N ASN A 304 -0.43 5.93 7.59
CA ASN A 304 -1.32 7.07 7.79
C ASN A 304 -0.56 8.30 8.31
N THR A 305 -1.26 9.20 8.98
CA THR A 305 -0.80 10.57 9.25
C THR A 305 0.57 10.66 9.93
N ASN A 306 1.48 11.40 9.30
CA ASN A 306 2.81 11.76 9.80
C ASN A 306 3.70 10.58 10.20
N THR A 307 3.46 9.39 9.65
CA THR A 307 4.27 8.20 9.97
C THR A 307 5.61 8.19 9.26
N GLU A 308 6.58 7.44 9.78
CA GLU A 308 7.88 7.24 9.14
C GLU A 308 8.18 5.75 9.05
N SER A 309 8.57 5.29 7.87
CA SER A 309 8.91 3.88 7.65
C SER A 309 10.10 3.68 6.75
N THR A 310 11.00 2.79 7.16
CA THR A 310 12.00 2.18 6.29
C THR A 310 11.64 0.71 6.10
N ILE A 311 11.43 0.31 4.84
CA ILE A 311 11.07 -1.04 4.43
C ILE A 311 12.17 -1.56 3.52
N SER A 312 12.78 -2.68 3.88
CA SER A 312 13.92 -3.24 3.12
C SER A 312 13.81 -4.74 2.89
N ALA A 313 14.25 -5.23 1.73
CA ALA A 313 14.27 -6.67 1.44
C ALA A 313 12.92 -7.37 1.72
N CYS A 314 11.80 -6.69 1.41
CA CYS A 314 10.46 -7.21 1.66
C CYS A 314 9.77 -7.60 0.35
N THR A 315 8.84 -8.54 0.45
CA THR A 315 8.01 -8.98 -0.68
C THR A 315 6.53 -8.72 -0.39
N PHE A 316 5.85 -8.06 -1.33
CA PHE A 316 4.40 -7.88 -1.32
C PHE A 316 3.84 -8.63 -2.51
N PHE A 317 3.12 -9.72 -2.24
CA PHE A 317 2.63 -10.62 -3.27
C PHE A 317 1.11 -10.80 -3.20
N SER A 318 0.42 -10.60 -4.32
CA SER A 318 -1.00 -10.93 -4.46
C SER A 318 -1.92 -10.22 -3.45
N ASN A 319 -1.55 -9.04 -2.94
CA ASN A 319 -2.39 -8.28 -2.01
C ASN A 319 -3.45 -7.48 -2.78
N ALA A 320 -4.66 -7.35 -2.21
CA ALA A 320 -5.81 -6.79 -2.91
C ALA A 320 -6.56 -5.72 -2.08
N SER A 321 -6.79 -4.54 -2.65
CA SER A 321 -7.56 -3.48 -1.97
C SER A 321 -8.41 -2.64 -2.93
N THR A 322 -9.06 -1.59 -2.42
CA THR A 322 -9.74 -0.60 -3.27
C THR A 322 -8.76 0.44 -3.83
N ASN A 323 -7.85 0.99 -3.03
CA ASN A 323 -6.97 2.10 -3.48
C ASN A 323 -5.49 1.74 -3.66
N ALA A 324 -4.91 0.80 -2.92
CA ALA A 324 -3.48 0.47 -3.04
C ALA A 324 -3.20 -1.01 -2.74
N GLY A 325 -2.90 -1.80 -3.77
CA GLY A 325 -2.77 -3.25 -3.64
C GLY A 325 -1.67 -3.64 -2.65
N ALA A 326 -0.48 -3.03 -2.72
CA ALA A 326 0.59 -3.31 -1.75
C ALA A 326 0.64 -2.28 -0.61
N ILE A 327 0.96 -1.03 -0.92
CA ILE A 327 1.31 0.00 0.08
C ILE A 327 0.56 1.30 -0.19
N TYR A 328 -0.14 1.79 0.82
CA TYR A 328 -0.77 3.12 0.81
C TYR A 328 0.04 4.08 1.69
N VAL A 329 0.43 5.24 1.15
CA VAL A 329 1.16 6.29 1.88
C VAL A 329 0.33 7.57 1.90
N ASN A 330 -0.05 8.04 3.09
CA ASN A 330 -0.98 9.14 3.28
C ASN A 330 -0.33 10.44 3.79
N PHE A 331 -1.16 11.45 4.05
CA PHE A 331 -0.84 12.78 4.55
C PHE A 331 0.34 12.87 5.53
N GLY A 332 1.44 13.48 5.07
CA GLY A 332 2.66 13.70 5.85
C GLY A 332 3.48 12.45 6.16
N ALA A 333 3.05 11.28 5.68
CA ALA A 333 3.77 10.03 5.87
C ALA A 333 5.01 9.97 4.96
N THR A 334 6.06 9.34 5.49
CA THR A 334 7.32 9.16 4.78
C THR A 334 7.67 7.68 4.66
N LEU A 335 8.08 7.26 3.48
CA LEU A 335 8.48 5.88 3.19
C LEU A 335 9.82 5.85 2.44
N GLN A 336 10.75 5.05 2.96
CA GLN A 336 11.88 4.55 2.17
C GLN A 336 11.67 3.06 1.91
N LEU A 337 11.47 2.69 0.65
CA LEU A 337 11.31 1.32 0.19
C LEU A 337 12.57 0.90 -0.56
N VAL A 338 13.29 -0.10 -0.07
CA VAL A 338 14.64 -0.44 -0.55
C VAL A 338 14.75 -1.94 -0.85
N ASN A 339 15.37 -2.31 -1.97
CA ASN A 339 15.68 -3.71 -2.30
C ASN A 339 14.45 -4.64 -2.16
N SER A 340 13.26 -4.18 -2.54
CA SER A 340 12.01 -4.88 -2.27
C SER A 340 11.34 -5.33 -3.58
N PHE A 341 10.34 -6.22 -3.46
CA PHE A 341 9.61 -6.77 -4.59
C PHE A 341 8.10 -6.63 -4.37
N LEU A 342 7.41 -5.93 -5.26
CA LEU A 342 5.96 -5.76 -5.24
C LEU A 342 5.39 -6.46 -6.47
N ASP A 343 4.82 -7.64 -6.30
CA ASP A 343 4.38 -8.50 -7.40
C ASP A 343 2.90 -8.87 -7.31
N SER A 344 2.21 -8.78 -8.44
CA SER A 344 0.85 -9.29 -8.61
C SER A 344 -0.18 -8.68 -7.63
N ASN A 345 0.06 -7.45 -7.14
CA ASN A 345 -0.88 -6.77 -6.25
C ASN A 345 -1.94 -6.01 -7.06
N SER A 346 -3.15 -5.93 -6.51
CA SER A 346 -4.30 -5.35 -7.21
C SER A 346 -5.01 -4.29 -6.36
N ALA A 347 -5.36 -3.17 -7.00
CA ALA A 347 -6.32 -2.22 -6.48
C ALA A 347 -7.50 -2.06 -7.44
N ALA A 348 -8.66 -1.66 -6.93
CA ALA A 348 -9.79 -1.32 -7.78
C ALA A 348 -9.63 0.04 -8.47
N ASN A 349 -8.94 1.00 -7.84
CA ASN A 349 -8.89 2.39 -8.26
C ASN A 349 -7.46 2.87 -8.54
N GLU A 350 -6.66 3.17 -7.52
CA GLU A 350 -5.52 4.11 -7.68
C GLU A 350 -4.18 3.49 -8.03
N ALA A 351 -3.74 2.41 -7.36
CA ALA A 351 -2.44 1.79 -7.66
C ALA A 351 -2.39 0.31 -7.30
N GLY A 352 -1.97 -0.54 -8.24
CA GLY A 352 -1.73 -1.94 -7.93
C GLY A 352 -0.60 -2.10 -6.90
N GLY A 353 0.52 -1.38 -7.08
CA GLY A 353 1.65 -1.39 -6.15
C GLY A 353 1.54 -0.34 -5.04
N VAL A 354 2.04 0.88 -5.30
CA VAL A 354 2.18 1.95 -4.30
C VAL A 354 1.31 3.14 -4.65
N PHE A 355 0.43 3.54 -3.72
CA PHE A 355 -0.28 4.81 -3.81
C PHE A 355 0.34 5.86 -2.90
N ILE A 356 0.59 7.05 -3.46
CA ILE A 356 1.24 8.17 -2.79
C ILE A 356 0.26 9.34 -2.77
N ASN A 357 -0.35 9.60 -1.61
CA ASN A 357 -1.36 10.65 -1.48
C ASN A 357 -0.72 12.04 -1.27
N THR A 358 -1.56 13.07 -1.16
CA THR A 358 -1.16 14.45 -0.84
C THR A 358 -0.27 14.51 0.40
N ASP A 359 0.82 15.29 0.31
CA ASP A 359 1.83 15.52 1.34
C ASP A 359 2.61 14.27 1.78
N ALA A 360 2.42 13.13 1.13
CA ALA A 360 3.26 11.95 1.32
C ALA A 360 4.61 12.13 0.60
N VAL A 361 5.67 11.54 1.18
CA VAL A 361 7.01 11.52 0.58
C VAL A 361 7.53 10.10 0.54
N VAL A 362 7.82 9.61 -0.66
CA VAL A 362 8.27 8.23 -0.87
C VAL A 362 9.57 8.21 -1.66
N SER A 363 10.53 7.42 -1.19
CA SER A 363 11.74 7.05 -1.90
C SER A 363 11.72 5.55 -2.17
N ILE A 364 11.81 5.16 -3.44
CA ILE A 364 11.84 3.77 -3.90
C ILE A 364 13.22 3.51 -4.51
N ILE A 365 13.98 2.59 -3.91
CA ILE A 365 15.38 2.36 -4.25
C ILE A 365 15.63 0.87 -4.54
N ASN A 366 16.25 0.56 -5.68
CA ASN A 366 16.59 -0.81 -6.08
C ASN A 366 15.41 -1.79 -5.93
N THR A 367 14.19 -1.36 -6.28
CA THR A 367 12.96 -2.12 -6.04
C THR A 367 12.37 -2.54 -7.37
N GLU A 368 11.80 -3.75 -7.40
CA GLU A 368 11.10 -4.31 -8.54
C GLU A 368 9.58 -4.27 -8.28
N ILE A 369 8.83 -3.70 -9.21
CA ILE A 369 7.37 -3.55 -9.15
C ILE A 369 6.79 -4.19 -10.40
N ASP A 370 6.22 -5.38 -10.23
CA ASP A 370 5.93 -6.31 -11.31
C ASP A 370 4.46 -6.80 -11.28
N ARG A 371 3.81 -6.98 -12.44
CA ARG A 371 2.46 -7.57 -12.57
C ARG A 371 1.36 -6.95 -11.70
N ASN A 372 1.48 -5.70 -11.28
CA ASN A 372 0.46 -5.05 -10.45
C ASN A 372 -0.65 -4.47 -11.33
N THR A 373 -1.89 -4.48 -10.82
CA THR A 373 -3.07 -4.08 -11.61
C THR A 373 -3.96 -3.09 -10.88
N SER A 374 -4.44 -2.04 -11.56
CA SER A 374 -5.43 -1.09 -11.02
C SER A 374 -6.28 -0.43 -12.11
N ASP A 375 -7.17 0.52 -11.76
CA ASP A 375 -7.87 1.32 -12.77
C ASP A 375 -6.93 2.37 -13.38
N VAL A 376 -6.22 3.11 -12.53
CA VAL A 376 -5.12 4.01 -12.91
C VAL A 376 -3.82 3.54 -12.27
N GLY A 377 -2.66 3.85 -12.86
CA GLY A 377 -1.35 3.67 -12.19
C GLY A 377 -1.06 2.23 -11.78
N GLY A 378 -0.97 1.30 -12.75
CA GLY A 378 -0.84 -0.14 -12.48
C GLY A 378 0.25 -0.46 -11.45
N ALA A 379 1.40 0.19 -11.54
CA ALA A 379 2.47 0.07 -10.56
C ALA A 379 2.35 1.11 -9.44
N ILE A 380 2.34 2.40 -9.80
CA ILE A 380 2.41 3.53 -8.87
C ILE A 380 1.42 4.62 -9.30
N SER A 381 0.73 5.21 -8.34
CA SER A 381 -0.02 6.45 -8.54
C SER A 381 0.38 7.50 -7.50
N ILE A 382 0.59 8.73 -7.97
CA ILE A 382 1.04 9.87 -7.20
C ILE A 382 -0.02 10.96 -7.33
N ASN A 383 -0.72 11.23 -6.24
CA ASN A 383 -1.73 12.27 -6.19
C ASN A 383 -1.09 13.66 -6.10
N THR A 384 -1.88 14.70 -6.38
CA THR A 384 -1.49 16.10 -6.22
C THR A 384 -0.92 16.35 -4.82
N GLY A 385 0.28 16.94 -4.76
CA GLY A 385 1.02 17.20 -3.52
C GLY A 385 1.82 16.01 -2.97
N GLY A 386 1.65 14.80 -3.54
CA GLY A 386 2.51 13.66 -3.24
C GLY A 386 3.87 13.78 -3.92
N ASN A 387 4.92 13.22 -3.29
CA ASN A 387 6.29 13.29 -3.80
C ASN A 387 6.90 11.89 -3.86
N ALA A 388 7.38 11.50 -5.03
CA ALA A 388 8.07 10.24 -5.26
C ALA A 388 9.48 10.49 -5.81
N LEU A 389 10.46 9.80 -5.23
CA LEU A 389 11.80 9.62 -5.80
C LEU A 389 11.98 8.14 -6.11
N ILE A 390 12.32 7.82 -7.36
CA ILE A 390 12.63 6.46 -7.78
C ILE A 390 14.08 6.45 -8.24
N GLN A 391 14.92 5.66 -7.57
CA GLN A 391 16.34 5.55 -7.84
C GLN A 391 16.73 4.09 -7.97
N ASN A 392 17.11 3.68 -9.17
CA ASN A 392 17.40 2.29 -9.49
C ASN A 392 16.18 1.36 -9.33
N GLY A 393 15.90 0.53 -10.33
CA GLY A 393 14.84 -0.47 -10.21
C GLY A 393 14.15 -0.77 -11.53
N THR A 394 13.10 -1.57 -11.41
CA THR A 394 12.42 -2.20 -12.54
C THR A 394 10.92 -2.12 -12.33
N ILE A 395 10.17 -1.64 -13.31
CA ILE A 395 8.70 -1.51 -13.28
C ILE A 395 8.13 -2.19 -14.53
N LEU A 396 7.72 -3.45 -14.41
CA LEU A 396 7.37 -4.33 -15.54
C LEU A 396 5.99 -4.96 -15.40
N ASP A 397 5.41 -5.36 -16.53
CA ASP A 397 4.19 -6.18 -16.59
C ASP A 397 2.99 -5.61 -15.81
N ASN A 398 3.00 -4.31 -15.46
CA ASN A 398 1.92 -3.69 -14.71
C ASN A 398 0.81 -3.24 -15.67
N SER A 399 -0.43 -3.33 -15.23
CA SER A 399 -1.59 -2.99 -16.04
C SER A 399 -2.53 -2.00 -15.35
N ALA A 400 -3.00 -1.01 -16.09
CA ALA A 400 -4.09 -0.14 -15.67
C ALA A 400 -5.27 -0.26 -16.63
N ALA A 401 -6.49 -0.32 -16.09
CA ALA A 401 -7.70 -0.49 -16.89
C ALA A 401 -8.06 0.75 -17.72
N THR A 402 -7.67 1.95 -17.28
CA THR A 402 -7.95 3.21 -17.99
C THR A 402 -6.69 3.92 -18.45
N GLN A 403 -5.75 4.19 -17.55
CA GLN A 403 -4.56 4.99 -17.88
C GLN A 403 -3.36 4.70 -16.98
N ALA A 404 -2.15 4.92 -17.51
CA ALA A 404 -0.88 4.77 -16.81
C ALA A 404 -0.62 3.33 -16.34
N GLY A 405 -0.18 2.46 -17.25
CA GLY A 405 0.14 1.07 -16.92
C GLY A 405 1.24 0.98 -15.87
N ALA A 406 2.26 1.84 -15.95
CA ALA A 406 3.30 1.94 -14.94
C ALA A 406 3.00 3.03 -13.90
N ILE A 407 3.16 4.31 -14.25
CA ILE A 407 3.11 5.42 -13.28
C ILE A 407 2.09 6.47 -13.68
N PHE A 408 1.11 6.72 -12.81
CA PHE A 408 0.19 7.84 -12.91
C PHE A 408 0.68 9.00 -12.03
N ASN A 409 1.13 10.10 -12.63
CA ASN A 409 1.70 11.22 -11.87
C ASN A 409 0.86 12.50 -11.97
N LEU A 410 0.24 12.89 -10.85
CA LEU A 410 -0.36 14.21 -10.61
C LEU A 410 0.45 15.06 -9.62
N GLY A 411 1.42 14.46 -8.94
CA GLY A 411 2.27 15.12 -7.93
C GLY A 411 3.66 15.46 -8.47
N THR A 412 4.68 15.21 -7.66
CA THR A 412 6.09 15.34 -8.05
C THR A 412 6.73 13.97 -8.17
N LEU A 413 7.24 13.65 -9.34
CA LEU A 413 8.04 12.46 -9.61
C LEU A 413 9.48 12.87 -9.93
N THR A 414 10.45 12.23 -9.28
CA THR A 414 11.86 12.36 -9.59
C THR A 414 12.45 11.00 -9.93
N LEU A 415 13.03 10.86 -11.12
CA LEU A 415 13.68 9.63 -11.58
C LEU A 415 15.20 9.82 -11.62
N ILE A 416 15.93 8.90 -11.01
CA ILE A 416 17.40 8.97 -10.87
C ILE A 416 18.04 7.62 -11.19
N ASP A 417 19.26 7.66 -11.73
CA ASP A 417 20.11 6.49 -12.02
C ASP A 417 19.46 5.51 -13.03
N GLN A 418 19.17 4.25 -12.69
CA GLN A 418 18.67 3.26 -13.67
C GLN A 418 17.20 2.91 -13.43
N VAL A 419 16.26 3.39 -14.23
CA VAL A 419 14.85 2.99 -14.09
C VAL A 419 14.37 2.31 -15.37
N ASN A 420 14.05 1.03 -15.27
CA ASN A 420 13.71 0.18 -16.41
C ASN A 420 12.21 -0.13 -16.46
N PHE A 421 11.53 0.25 -17.56
CA PHE A 421 10.11 -0.08 -17.80
C PHE A 421 9.90 -1.24 -18.78
N GLY A 422 10.98 -1.93 -19.16
CA GLY A 422 10.97 -3.09 -20.07
C GLY A 422 11.06 -2.69 -21.52
N PRO A 423 10.81 -3.62 -22.47
CA PRO A 423 10.51 -3.30 -23.86
C PRO A 423 9.09 -2.72 -24.06
N VAL A 424 8.81 -2.15 -25.24
CA VAL A 424 7.47 -1.65 -25.60
C VAL A 424 6.41 -2.73 -25.41
N GLY A 425 5.33 -2.36 -24.70
CA GLY A 425 4.25 -3.27 -24.34
C GLY A 425 4.47 -4.02 -23.02
N SER A 426 5.58 -3.81 -22.31
CA SER A 426 5.77 -4.42 -20.98
C SER A 426 4.76 -3.91 -19.96
N ASN A 427 4.46 -2.62 -19.92
CA ASN A 427 3.35 -2.13 -19.11
C ASN A 427 2.16 -1.83 -20.03
N GLU A 428 0.94 -2.01 -19.54
CA GLU A 428 -0.27 -1.98 -20.36
C GLU A 428 -1.33 -1.03 -19.81
N ALA A 429 -1.83 -0.12 -20.65
CA ALA A 429 -3.04 0.65 -20.39
C ALA A 429 -3.62 1.17 -21.71
N PRO A 430 -4.93 1.44 -21.80
CA PRO A 430 -5.50 2.10 -22.97
C PRO A 430 -4.88 3.48 -23.26
N ILE A 431 -4.52 4.23 -22.22
CA ILE A 431 -3.88 5.54 -22.32
C ILE A 431 -2.57 5.50 -21.53
N ALA A 432 -1.46 5.89 -22.16
CA ALA A 432 -0.13 5.97 -21.55
C ALA A 432 0.32 4.66 -20.86
N PRO A 433 0.67 3.60 -21.61
CA PRO A 433 1.08 2.33 -21.00
C PRO A 433 2.28 2.46 -20.05
N GLY A 434 3.20 3.38 -20.33
CA GLY A 434 4.31 3.74 -19.44
C GLY A 434 3.91 4.75 -18.36
N ILE A 435 4.39 5.98 -18.52
CA ILE A 435 4.20 7.08 -17.57
C ILE A 435 3.18 8.07 -18.13
N LEU A 436 2.14 8.34 -17.35
CA LEU A 436 1.28 9.51 -17.55
C LEU A 436 1.76 10.63 -16.64
N ASN A 437 2.29 11.70 -17.23
CA ASN A 437 2.74 12.88 -16.50
C ASN A 437 1.78 14.06 -16.68
N ALA A 438 1.00 14.32 -15.63
CA ALA A 438 0.19 15.53 -15.46
C ALA A 438 0.60 16.33 -14.20
N GLY A 439 1.75 15.99 -13.61
CA GLY A 439 2.40 16.71 -12.52
C GLY A 439 3.78 17.24 -12.90
N ILE A 440 4.69 17.26 -11.93
CA ILE A 440 6.10 17.60 -12.11
C ILE A 440 6.89 16.32 -12.33
N LEU A 441 7.68 16.25 -13.41
CA LEU A 441 8.62 15.17 -13.68
C LEU A 441 10.05 15.73 -13.73
N ASN A 442 10.85 15.40 -12.73
CA ASN A 442 12.27 15.70 -12.68
C ASN A 442 13.10 14.48 -13.05
N VAL A 443 14.18 14.68 -13.79
CA VAL A 443 15.11 13.62 -14.19
C VAL A 443 16.56 14.04 -13.97
N GLN A 444 17.38 13.11 -13.50
CA GLN A 444 18.79 13.36 -13.20
C GLN A 444 19.62 12.08 -13.29
N ASN A 445 20.80 12.15 -13.90
CA ASN A 445 21.75 11.03 -13.97
C ASN A 445 21.07 9.72 -14.43
N LEU A 446 20.02 9.85 -15.24
CA LEU A 446 19.07 8.77 -15.50
C LEU A 446 19.50 8.04 -16.75
N ILE A 447 19.54 6.71 -16.75
CA ILE A 447 19.25 5.84 -17.90
C ILE A 447 17.84 5.33 -17.69
N LEU A 448 16.99 5.67 -18.64
CA LEU A 448 15.59 5.31 -18.68
C LEU A 448 15.38 4.40 -19.88
N ASP A 449 14.65 3.32 -19.71
CA ASP A 449 14.05 2.59 -20.82
C ASP A 449 12.54 2.74 -20.66
N SER A 450 11.98 3.89 -21.07
CA SER A 450 10.54 4.13 -20.99
C SER A 450 9.88 3.94 -22.36
N ASN A 451 8.78 3.19 -22.35
CA ASN A 451 8.00 2.85 -23.54
C ASN A 451 6.68 3.60 -23.60
N GLY A 452 6.74 4.90 -23.32
CA GLY A 452 5.57 5.75 -23.31
C GLY A 452 5.69 6.77 -22.20
N LEU A 453 5.96 8.01 -22.61
CA LEU A 453 5.84 9.18 -21.77
C LEU A 453 4.73 10.05 -22.36
N PHE A 454 3.60 10.08 -21.67
CA PHE A 454 2.48 10.95 -21.97
C PHE A 454 2.67 12.27 -21.22
N ILE A 455 2.84 13.36 -21.97
CA ILE A 455 2.90 14.73 -21.44
C ILE A 455 1.53 15.37 -21.60
N ALA A 456 0.89 15.72 -20.48
CA ALA A 456 -0.48 16.23 -20.48
C ALA A 456 -0.61 17.69 -20.95
N SER A 457 0.40 18.53 -20.69
CA SER A 457 0.39 19.94 -21.08
C SER A 457 1.80 20.55 -21.05
N ALA A 458 1.93 21.80 -21.51
CA ALA A 458 3.17 22.57 -21.43
C ALA A 458 3.72 22.72 -19.99
N ASP A 459 2.87 22.65 -18.97
CA ASP A 459 3.29 22.73 -17.56
C ASP A 459 3.92 21.42 -17.06
N ASN A 460 3.72 20.32 -17.80
CA ASN A 460 4.09 18.95 -17.45
C ASN A 460 5.25 18.41 -18.29
N VAL A 461 5.99 19.28 -18.98
CA VAL A 461 7.21 18.88 -19.70
C VAL A 461 8.29 18.36 -18.74
N VAL A 462 9.21 17.56 -19.26
CA VAL A 462 10.29 16.97 -18.46
C VAL A 462 11.25 18.06 -17.97
N ARG A 463 11.60 18.03 -16.68
CA ARG A 463 12.58 18.95 -16.08
C ARG A 463 13.89 18.22 -15.87
N ILE A 464 14.92 18.63 -16.60
CA ILE A 464 16.26 18.06 -16.49
C ILE A 464 17.01 18.83 -15.40
N ILE A 465 17.30 18.16 -14.29
CA ILE A 465 17.92 18.78 -13.10
C ILE A 465 19.41 18.43 -12.95
N ASN A 466 19.91 17.51 -13.78
CA ASN A 466 21.32 17.15 -13.98
C ASN A 466 21.43 16.40 -15.33
N PRO A 467 22.61 16.29 -15.98
CA PRO A 467 22.75 15.62 -17.27
C PRO A 467 22.15 14.22 -17.30
N LEU A 468 21.56 13.88 -18.43
CA LEU A 468 21.16 12.51 -18.74
C LEU A 468 22.39 11.66 -19.08
N LEU A 469 22.34 10.37 -18.75
CA LEU A 469 23.43 9.45 -19.06
C LEU A 469 23.32 8.95 -20.51
N PRO A 470 24.42 8.59 -21.18
CA PRO A 470 24.34 7.95 -22.49
C PRO A 470 23.50 6.66 -22.44
N GLY A 471 22.55 6.53 -23.37
CA GLY A 471 21.66 5.37 -23.46
C GLY A 471 20.28 5.57 -22.84
N SER A 472 19.99 6.72 -22.24
CA SER A 472 18.63 7.06 -21.80
C SER A 472 17.70 7.21 -22.99
N ILE A 473 16.50 6.66 -22.85
CA ILE A 473 15.46 6.67 -23.87
C ILE A 473 14.16 7.13 -23.22
N PHE A 474 13.60 8.21 -23.76
CA PHE A 474 12.25 8.70 -23.49
C PHE A 474 11.42 8.54 -24.76
N GLN A 475 10.68 7.44 -24.88
CA GLN A 475 9.73 7.29 -25.98
C GLN A 475 8.47 8.11 -25.67
N LEU A 476 8.24 9.19 -26.42
CA LEU A 476 7.03 10.01 -26.26
C LEU A 476 5.79 9.28 -26.80
N ASP A 477 4.68 9.47 -26.09
CA ASP A 477 3.34 9.11 -26.56
C ASP A 477 2.69 10.26 -27.32
N THR A 478 1.77 9.93 -28.24
CA THR A 478 0.90 10.94 -28.85
C THR A 478 -0.12 11.41 -27.82
N THR A 479 -0.15 12.72 -27.55
CA THR A 479 -1.08 13.37 -26.63
C THR A 479 -1.68 14.60 -27.29
N ASP A 480 -2.78 15.16 -26.76
CA ASP A 480 -3.35 16.42 -27.27
C ASP A 480 -2.33 17.59 -27.25
N TYR A 481 -1.38 17.55 -26.32
CA TYR A 481 -0.31 18.55 -26.23
C TYR A 481 0.82 18.32 -27.24
N VAL A 482 1.23 17.06 -27.41
CA VAL A 482 2.33 16.70 -28.30
C VAL A 482 1.87 16.64 -29.76
N PHE A 483 0.56 16.52 -30.01
CA PHE A 483 0.01 16.46 -31.36
C PHE A 483 0.24 17.78 -32.11
N PRO A 484 0.72 17.75 -33.36
CA PRO A 484 0.96 18.93 -34.17
C PRO A 484 -0.30 19.80 -34.33
N ASP A 485 -0.15 21.09 -34.08
CA ASP A 485 -1.14 22.05 -34.57
C ASP A 485 -1.04 22.20 -36.11
N PRO A 486 -2.09 22.73 -36.78
CA PRO A 486 -2.05 22.97 -38.23
C PRO A 486 -0.92 23.90 -38.69
N GLU A 487 -0.42 24.74 -37.79
CA GLU A 487 0.64 25.73 -38.03
C GLU A 487 2.05 25.11 -37.90
N ARG A 488 2.11 23.87 -37.40
CA ARG A 488 3.32 23.08 -37.14
C ARG A 488 4.30 23.79 -36.21
N SER A 489 3.74 24.41 -35.17
CA SER A 489 4.50 25.13 -34.15
C SER A 489 5.49 24.19 -33.43
N PRO A 490 6.69 24.67 -33.05
CA PRO A 490 7.61 23.88 -32.24
C PRO A 490 7.01 23.54 -30.87
N ILE A 491 7.14 22.29 -30.45
CA ILE A 491 6.55 21.78 -29.19
C ILE A 491 7.66 21.50 -28.18
N VAL A 492 7.63 22.17 -27.03
CA VAL A 492 8.63 21.95 -25.96
C VAL A 492 8.30 20.66 -25.23
N ILE A 493 9.29 19.78 -25.07
CA ILE A 493 9.11 18.48 -24.37
C ILE A 493 10.01 18.34 -23.15
N ALA A 494 11.10 19.11 -23.08
CA ALA A 494 11.93 19.19 -21.87
C ALA A 494 12.58 20.56 -21.71
N ILE A 495 12.80 20.94 -20.45
CA ILE A 495 13.39 22.23 -20.06
C ILE A 495 14.49 22.06 -19.01
N PRO A 496 15.46 23.00 -18.95
CA PRO A 496 16.44 23.08 -17.88
C PRO A 496 15.80 23.58 -16.59
N THR A 497 16.57 23.53 -15.51
CA THR A 497 16.19 24.11 -14.21
C THR A 497 17.32 24.99 -13.67
N GLU A 498 17.11 25.71 -12.57
CA GLU A 498 18.17 26.52 -11.96
C GLU A 498 19.40 25.69 -11.56
N SER A 499 19.20 24.44 -11.18
CA SER A 499 20.27 23.49 -10.82
C SER A 499 21.08 23.02 -12.03
N TYR A 500 20.48 23.02 -13.22
CA TYR A 500 21.12 22.62 -14.48
C TYR A 500 20.68 23.57 -15.60
N PRO A 501 21.24 24.79 -15.66
CA PRO A 501 20.69 25.88 -16.45
C PRO A 501 20.99 25.80 -17.95
N VAL A 502 21.87 24.90 -18.40
CA VAL A 502 22.26 24.74 -19.80
C VAL A 502 22.21 23.27 -20.18
N LEU A 503 21.31 22.92 -21.10
CA LEU A 503 21.17 21.56 -21.64
C LEU A 503 22.25 21.27 -22.68
N ALA A 504 22.67 20.00 -22.74
CA ALA A 504 23.56 19.48 -23.77
C ALA A 504 22.78 18.79 -24.89
N GLN A 505 23.41 18.64 -26.07
CA GLN A 505 22.80 17.90 -27.18
C GLN A 505 22.48 16.45 -26.78
N THR A 506 23.32 15.84 -25.95
CA THR A 506 23.09 14.50 -25.41
C THR A 506 21.82 14.38 -24.57
N ASP A 507 21.33 15.47 -23.98
CA ASP A 507 20.05 15.47 -23.26
C ASP A 507 18.87 15.43 -24.26
N ALA A 508 18.99 16.13 -25.39
CA ALA A 508 18.00 16.09 -26.45
C ALA A 508 17.99 14.74 -27.18
N ASP A 509 19.17 14.14 -27.39
CA ASP A 509 19.34 12.85 -28.05
C ASP A 509 18.69 11.68 -27.28
N ALA A 510 18.36 11.88 -25.99
CA ALA A 510 17.68 10.89 -25.16
C ALA A 510 16.18 10.76 -25.48
N PHE A 511 15.59 11.71 -26.20
CA PHE A 511 14.15 11.71 -26.50
C PHE A 511 13.90 11.11 -27.88
N LEU A 512 12.82 10.33 -27.98
CA LEU A 512 12.29 9.80 -29.23
C LEU A 512 10.90 10.37 -29.49
N LYS A 513 10.65 10.74 -30.75
CA LYS A 513 9.34 11.26 -31.19
C LYS A 513 8.28 10.16 -31.12
N PRO A 514 6.98 10.50 -31.03
CA PRO A 514 5.93 9.50 -31.12
C PRO A 514 6.03 8.72 -32.44
N VAL A 515 5.64 7.44 -32.39
CA VAL A 515 5.88 6.48 -33.48
C VAL A 515 5.03 6.78 -34.73
N THR A 516 3.83 7.36 -34.55
CA THR A 516 2.85 7.59 -35.62
C THR A 516 2.49 9.06 -35.74
N GLY A 517 2.50 9.61 -36.95
CA GLY A 517 2.05 11.00 -37.23
C GLY A 517 3.14 12.06 -37.03
N PHE A 518 4.39 11.64 -36.83
CA PHE A 518 5.54 12.52 -36.61
C PHE A 518 6.68 12.24 -37.60
N GLU A 519 6.39 11.67 -38.76
CA GLU A 519 7.37 11.26 -39.79
C GLU A 519 8.28 12.42 -40.19
N ASP A 520 7.68 13.59 -40.42
CA ASP A 520 8.34 14.86 -40.82
C ASP A 520 8.79 15.72 -39.62
N TRP A 521 8.77 15.17 -38.40
CA TRP A 521 9.22 15.86 -37.19
C TRP A 521 10.56 15.32 -36.69
N ASN A 522 11.35 16.21 -36.09
CA ASN A 522 12.64 15.90 -35.50
C ASN A 522 12.76 16.51 -34.11
N ILE A 523 13.52 15.85 -33.24
CA ILE A 523 13.88 16.38 -31.93
C ILE A 523 15.15 17.22 -32.06
N GLN A 524 15.12 18.41 -31.50
CA GLN A 524 16.23 19.36 -31.55
C GLN A 524 16.43 20.04 -30.19
N LEU A 525 17.68 20.42 -29.91
CA LEU A 525 17.99 21.37 -28.85
C LEU A 525 17.89 22.79 -29.41
N LEU A 526 16.84 23.53 -29.08
CA LEU A 526 16.58 24.88 -29.57
C LEU A 526 16.34 25.82 -28.39
N ASN A 527 17.02 26.97 -28.37
CA ASN A 527 16.89 27.97 -27.31
C ASN A 527 17.00 27.39 -25.89
N ASN A 528 17.93 26.42 -25.72
CA ASN A 528 18.18 25.74 -24.46
C ASN A 528 16.97 24.92 -23.94
N GLN A 529 16.13 24.42 -24.84
CA GLN A 529 15.01 23.53 -24.57
C GLN A 529 15.06 22.35 -25.55
N VAL A 530 14.54 21.19 -25.14
CA VAL A 530 14.34 20.07 -26.06
C VAL A 530 12.98 20.27 -26.72
N VAL A 531 12.98 20.34 -28.04
CA VAL A 531 11.83 20.76 -28.84
C VAL A 531 11.59 19.77 -29.98
N LEU A 532 10.33 19.41 -30.20
CA LEU A 532 9.88 18.72 -31.39
C LEU A 532 9.60 19.77 -32.47
N VAL A 533 10.34 19.70 -33.57
CA VAL A 533 10.30 20.70 -34.65
C VAL A 533 9.90 20.01 -35.94
N PHE A 534 8.95 20.61 -36.66
CA PHE A 534 8.63 20.19 -38.01
C PHE A 534 9.82 20.50 -38.93
N ASN A 535 10.38 19.45 -39.52
CA ASN A 535 11.52 19.56 -40.41
C ASN A 535 11.30 18.57 -41.57
N PRO A 536 10.63 19.03 -42.65
CA PRO A 536 10.40 18.18 -43.81
C PRO A 536 11.75 17.80 -44.40
N SER A 537 11.89 16.55 -44.85
CA SER A 537 13.16 16.07 -45.39
C SER A 537 13.61 16.95 -46.58
N PRO A 538 14.91 17.25 -46.77
CA PRO A 538 15.37 18.04 -47.90
C PRO A 538 14.92 17.43 -49.23
N GLY A 539 14.12 18.17 -50.00
CA GLY A 539 13.53 17.69 -51.27
C GLY A 539 12.04 17.33 -51.21
N GLN A 540 11.44 17.40 -50.02
CA GLN A 540 10.01 17.19 -49.80
C GLN A 540 9.28 18.54 -49.86
N ASN A 541 8.31 18.66 -50.76
CA ASN A 541 7.43 19.81 -50.89
C ASN A 541 6.22 19.65 -49.97
N THR A 542 5.73 20.73 -49.38
CA THR A 542 4.57 20.68 -48.47
C THR A 542 3.24 20.75 -49.21
N ILE A 543 2.20 20.16 -48.62
CA ILE A 543 0.81 20.32 -49.05
C ILE A 543 0.03 20.90 -47.88
N THR A 544 -0.42 22.13 -48.02
CA THR A 544 -1.21 22.85 -47.01
C THR A 544 -2.68 22.78 -47.38
N TYR A 545 -3.51 22.27 -46.47
CA TYR A 545 -4.96 22.20 -46.64
C TYR A 545 -5.63 23.27 -45.77
N LEU A 546 -6.33 24.21 -46.39
CA LEU A 546 -7.03 25.30 -45.71
C LEU A 546 -8.55 25.07 -45.71
N ASN A 547 -9.22 25.62 -44.69
CA ASN A 547 -10.67 25.55 -44.49
C ASN A 547 -11.24 24.15 -44.27
N VAL A 548 -10.43 23.18 -43.85
CA VAL A 548 -10.93 21.83 -43.52
C VAL A 548 -11.74 21.90 -42.23
N LEU A 549 -13.01 21.50 -42.28
CA LEU A 549 -13.91 21.55 -41.13
C LEU A 549 -13.93 20.25 -40.31
N SER A 550 -13.31 19.18 -40.83
CA SER A 550 -13.23 17.87 -40.16
C SER A 550 -11.90 17.72 -39.44
N ASP A 551 -11.92 17.06 -38.28
CA ASP A 551 -10.72 16.65 -37.55
C ASP A 551 -9.95 15.51 -38.25
N VAL A 552 -10.49 14.98 -39.35
CA VAL A 552 -9.88 13.89 -40.14
C VAL A 552 -9.65 14.35 -41.58
N ASN A 553 -8.38 14.45 -41.98
CA ASN A 553 -7.98 14.63 -43.37
C ASN A 553 -7.02 13.50 -43.79
N PRO A 554 -7.45 12.56 -44.65
CA PRO A 554 -6.65 11.38 -45.01
C PRO A 554 -5.54 11.66 -46.03
N ASN A 555 -5.40 12.90 -46.51
CA ASN A 555 -4.42 13.25 -47.53
C ASN A 555 -3.03 13.54 -46.94
N PRO A 556 -1.93 13.20 -47.64
CA PRO A 556 -0.58 13.49 -47.19
C PRO A 556 -0.34 15.01 -47.15
N THR A 557 0.41 15.49 -46.15
CA THR A 557 0.67 16.92 -45.97
C THR A 557 2.03 17.37 -46.52
N SER A 558 2.66 16.48 -47.29
CA SER A 558 3.97 16.62 -47.91
C SER A 558 4.11 15.58 -49.04
N TYR A 559 4.97 15.85 -50.03
CA TYR A 559 5.25 14.94 -51.15
C TYR A 559 6.66 15.11 -51.70
N GLN A 560 7.23 14.04 -52.26
CA GLN A 560 8.39 14.04 -53.12
C GLN A 560 7.98 13.80 -54.58
N PRO A 561 8.80 14.16 -55.59
CA PRO A 561 8.48 13.93 -57.00
C PRO A 561 8.05 12.49 -57.34
N GLU A 562 8.54 11.50 -56.60
CA GLU A 562 8.20 10.08 -56.69
C GLU A 562 6.85 9.68 -56.07
N ASP A 563 6.28 10.50 -55.17
CA ASP A 563 4.96 10.26 -54.56
C ASP A 563 3.80 10.64 -55.49
N LEU A 564 4.12 11.33 -56.58
CA LEU A 564 3.15 11.79 -57.56
C LEU A 564 2.81 10.67 -58.55
N PRO A 565 1.54 10.56 -58.98
CA PRO A 565 0.44 11.48 -58.69
C PRO A 565 -0.30 11.14 -57.38
N ILE A 566 -0.66 12.15 -56.59
CA ILE A 566 -1.46 11.98 -55.36
C ILE A 566 -2.94 12.17 -55.71
N ILE A 567 -3.75 11.14 -55.49
CA ILE A 567 -5.21 11.23 -55.64
C ILE A 567 -5.80 11.76 -54.33
N LEU A 568 -6.45 12.92 -54.38
CA LEU A 568 -7.03 13.55 -53.21
C LEU A 568 -8.32 12.85 -52.79
N GLN A 569 -8.41 12.57 -51.50
CA GLN A 569 -9.55 11.96 -50.82
C GLN A 569 -10.36 13.04 -50.09
N ASP A 570 -11.63 12.75 -49.86
CA ASP A 570 -12.50 13.65 -49.09
C ASP A 570 -12.12 13.61 -47.60
N PRO A 571 -12.17 14.75 -46.88
CA PRO A 571 -12.04 14.76 -45.43
C PRO A 571 -13.24 14.06 -44.76
N GLY A 572 -13.13 13.77 -43.46
CA GLY A 572 -14.22 13.17 -42.70
C GLY A 572 -15.53 13.98 -42.76
N PRO A 573 -16.70 13.35 -42.59
CA PRO A 573 -17.98 14.06 -42.66
C PRO A 573 -18.13 15.08 -41.52
N VAL A 574 -18.82 16.19 -41.80
CA VAL A 574 -19.11 17.25 -40.82
C VAL A 574 -20.62 17.51 -40.81
N GLU A 575 -21.24 17.51 -39.62
CA GLU A 575 -22.68 17.71 -39.50
C GLU A 575 -23.10 19.09 -40.04
N GLY A 576 -24.10 19.13 -40.92
CA GLY A 576 -24.61 20.35 -41.54
C GLY A 576 -23.83 20.83 -42.79
N PHE A 577 -22.74 20.15 -43.17
CA PHE A 577 -21.90 20.56 -44.31
C PHE A 577 -21.61 19.40 -45.26
N GLU A 578 -21.77 19.65 -46.56
CA GLU A 578 -21.39 18.73 -47.64
C GLU A 578 -20.07 19.20 -48.24
N PHE A 579 -19.06 18.32 -48.29
CA PHE A 579 -17.79 18.63 -48.94
C PHE A 579 -17.95 18.67 -50.46
N ILE A 580 -17.57 19.80 -51.07
CA ILE A 580 -17.70 20.04 -52.52
C ILE A 580 -16.44 19.57 -53.27
N GLY A 581 -15.28 19.63 -52.63
CA GLY A 581 -13.99 19.27 -53.23
C GLY A 581 -12.84 20.17 -52.76
N TRP A 582 -11.63 19.79 -53.19
CA TRP A 582 -10.42 20.59 -53.02
C TRP A 582 -10.25 21.57 -54.18
N PHE A 583 -9.76 22.77 -53.89
CA PHE A 583 -9.57 23.83 -54.88
C PHE A 583 -8.19 24.47 -54.76
N ASP A 584 -7.61 24.90 -55.89
CA ASP A 584 -6.39 25.72 -55.89
C ASP A 584 -6.71 27.20 -55.57
N ALA A 585 -5.67 28.02 -55.45
CA ALA A 585 -5.79 29.47 -55.20
C ALA A 585 -6.51 30.23 -56.34
N ALA A 586 -6.54 29.67 -57.56
CA ALA A 586 -7.29 30.23 -58.69
C ALA A 586 -8.77 29.79 -58.69
N GLY A 587 -9.17 28.93 -57.76
CA GLY A 587 -10.53 28.43 -57.61
C GLY A 587 -10.88 27.28 -58.54
N ASN A 588 -9.90 26.61 -59.15
CA ASN A 588 -10.11 25.39 -59.93
C ASN A 588 -10.17 24.18 -59.00
N GLN A 589 -11.08 23.24 -59.29
CA GLN A 589 -11.18 22.00 -58.52
C GLN A 589 -9.98 21.10 -58.80
N VAL A 590 -9.35 20.57 -57.74
CA VAL A 590 -8.21 19.67 -57.78
C VAL A 590 -8.64 18.33 -57.21
N THR A 591 -8.51 17.26 -58.00
CA THR A 591 -8.78 15.88 -57.54
C THR A 591 -7.51 15.04 -57.51
N VAL A 592 -6.45 15.49 -58.19
CA VAL A 592 -5.16 14.82 -58.29
C VAL A 592 -4.06 15.87 -58.31
N ILE A 593 -2.99 15.66 -57.55
CA ILE A 593 -1.73 16.38 -57.69
C ILE A 593 -0.88 15.59 -58.70
N PRO A 594 -0.63 16.11 -59.92
CA PRO A 594 -0.07 15.33 -61.02
C PRO A 594 1.45 15.12 -60.91
N GLU A 595 1.97 14.11 -61.61
CA GLU A 595 3.42 13.92 -61.82
C GLU A 595 4.09 15.20 -62.34
N GLY A 596 5.29 15.49 -61.82
CA GLY A 596 6.06 16.67 -62.19
C GLY A 596 5.64 17.97 -61.48
N THR A 597 4.69 17.91 -60.54
CA THR A 597 4.44 19.03 -59.63
C THR A 597 5.68 19.31 -58.78
N THR A 598 6.05 20.58 -58.64
CA THR A 598 7.22 21.01 -57.88
C THR A 598 6.85 22.18 -56.97
N GLY A 599 7.46 22.25 -55.79
CA GLY A 599 7.21 23.32 -54.83
C GLY A 599 5.99 23.06 -53.95
N ASP A 600 5.83 23.89 -52.93
CA ASP A 600 4.74 23.78 -51.98
C ASP A 600 3.37 24.02 -52.63
N ILE A 601 2.36 23.28 -52.18
CA ILE A 601 1.00 23.32 -52.70
C ILE A 601 0.07 23.80 -51.59
N VAL A 602 -0.87 24.68 -51.93
CA VAL A 602 -1.97 25.08 -51.05
C VAL A 602 -3.28 24.70 -51.70
N LEU A 603 -4.10 23.93 -50.98
CA LEU A 603 -5.42 23.49 -51.39
C LEU A 603 -6.47 23.97 -50.39
N PHE A 604 -7.62 24.40 -50.90
CA PHE A 604 -8.72 24.92 -50.12
C PHE A 604 -9.87 23.92 -50.17
N ALA A 605 -10.30 23.45 -49.00
CA ALA A 605 -11.56 22.74 -48.88
C ALA A 605 -12.71 23.72 -49.13
N ARG A 606 -13.72 23.30 -49.90
CA ARG A 606 -15.00 24.01 -50.00
C ARG A 606 -16.13 23.12 -49.55
N TYR A 607 -17.05 23.72 -48.80
CA TYR A 607 -18.24 23.06 -48.30
C TYR A 607 -19.49 23.82 -48.74
N ARG A 608 -20.60 23.10 -48.87
CA ARG A 608 -21.94 23.64 -49.01
C ARG A 608 -22.71 23.33 -47.74
N GLU A 609 -23.37 24.32 -47.14
CA GLU A 609 -24.36 24.05 -46.08
C GLU A 609 -25.42 23.11 -46.63
N SER A 610 -25.58 21.96 -45.99
CA SER A 610 -26.62 21.01 -46.35
C SER A 610 -27.94 21.56 -45.85
N ASP A 611 -28.90 21.79 -46.75
CA ASP A 611 -30.25 22.21 -46.36
C ASP A 611 -30.84 21.16 -45.40
N VAL A 612 -30.98 21.53 -44.13
CA VAL A 612 -31.86 20.80 -43.22
C VAL A 612 -33.28 21.09 -43.69
N VAL A 613 -33.88 20.14 -44.40
CA VAL A 613 -35.30 20.20 -44.74
C VAL A 613 -36.11 20.10 -43.44
N ILE A 614 -36.59 21.24 -42.94
CA ILE A 614 -37.72 21.32 -42.02
C ILE A 614 -38.84 22.07 -42.71
N GLY A 615 -39.62 21.35 -43.52
CA GLY A 615 -40.91 21.84 -44.02
C GLY A 615 -40.85 22.97 -45.06
N ASP A 616 -41.92 23.06 -45.84
CA ASP A 616 -42.07 23.98 -46.97
C ASP A 616 -41.92 25.45 -46.57
N GLN A 617 -40.76 26.09 -46.81
CA GLN A 617 -40.66 27.47 -47.33
C GLN A 617 -39.28 27.73 -47.96
N VAL A 618 -39.29 28.10 -49.24
CA VAL A 618 -38.11 28.57 -49.99
C VAL A 618 -37.84 30.03 -49.60
N ILE A 619 -36.63 30.32 -49.09
CA ILE A 619 -36.08 31.68 -49.05
C ILE A 619 -34.79 31.72 -49.88
N GLN A 620 -34.73 32.68 -50.79
CA GLN A 620 -33.73 32.83 -51.84
C GLN A 620 -32.32 33.19 -51.33
N ASN A 621 -31.33 32.55 -51.96
CA ASN A 621 -29.93 32.94 -52.21
C ASN A 621 -29.44 34.24 -51.56
N LYS A 622 -28.48 34.12 -50.63
CA LYS A 622 -27.38 35.09 -50.48
C LYS A 622 -26.06 34.36 -50.21
N VAL A 623 -25.10 34.55 -51.10
CA VAL A 623 -23.68 34.28 -50.84
C VAL A 623 -23.17 35.38 -49.91
N ARG A 624 -22.55 35.03 -48.78
CA ARG A 624 -21.86 35.98 -47.91
C ARG A 624 -20.36 35.88 -48.20
N ILE A 625 -19.80 36.95 -48.76
CA ILE A 625 -18.35 37.15 -48.85
C ILE A 625 -18.02 38.08 -47.68
N ASP A 626 -17.25 37.61 -46.71
CA ASP A 626 -16.65 38.48 -45.70
C ASP A 626 -15.34 39.02 -46.27
N CYS A 627 -15.27 40.33 -46.49
CA CYS A 627 -14.03 41.05 -46.75
C CYS A 627 -13.69 41.88 -45.51
N ASP A 628 -12.44 41.78 -45.06
CA ASP A 628 -11.85 42.55 -43.98
C ASP A 628 -11.88 44.07 -44.29
N PRO A 629 -12.10 44.97 -43.31
CA PRO A 629 -12.40 46.37 -43.56
C PRO A 629 -11.11 47.20 -43.64
N CYS A 630 -10.57 47.36 -44.86
CA CYS A 630 -9.72 48.50 -45.19
C CYS A 630 -9.99 48.95 -46.64
N ASP A 631 -10.21 50.26 -46.78
CA ASP A 631 -10.32 51.07 -47.99
C ASP A 631 -11.67 51.20 -48.75
N CYS A 632 -12.37 52.25 -48.31
CA CYS A 632 -13.25 53.19 -49.01
C CYS A 632 -13.21 53.23 -50.57
N LYS A 633 -14.40 53.37 -51.19
CA LYS A 633 -14.95 54.64 -51.74
C LYS A 633 -16.26 54.40 -52.54
N ASN A 634 -17.25 55.27 -52.29
CA ASN A 634 -18.31 55.82 -53.17
C ASN A 634 -18.66 55.01 -54.43
N GLU A 635 -19.89 54.51 -54.63
CA GLU A 635 -21.18 55.24 -54.75
C GLU A 635 -22.37 54.31 -54.43
#